data_AF-A0A2A2YF72-F1
#
_entry.id   AF-A0A2A2YF72-F1
#
_cell.length_a   1.000
_cell.length_b   1.000
_cell.length_c   1.000
_cell.angle_alpha   90.00
_cell.angle_beta   90.00
_cell.angle_gamma   90.00
#
_symmetry.space_group_name_H-M   'P 1'
#
loop_
_entity.id
_entity.type
_entity.pdbx_description
1 polymer ?
#
loop_
_entity_poly.entity_id
_entity_poly.type
_entity_poly.pdbx_seq_one_letter_code
_entity_poly.pdbx_strand_id
1 'polypeptide(L)'
;MIFLTWRRGLWSVLALFLIGLGIYGYSQRGEWALFLHRYGLQSSDQSAVVPDIERWDLLRKDMERWRLHYAREHRAATSEADKARVLVEARSLLEHSLPELMRCWLGTPWDFNGTAKTPGEGKIACGYFVTTVMEAAGFRVKRAQLAQQASQNILLSFLPQDALRLRVGVPYKTFRIETERSETGIYIVGLDTHVGFLVVKDQSYTFIHSSGSRPWCVVEEATAEAHVLERSNYRVLGNLTASEVMVKKWLHGEAFATRK
;
A
#
# COMPACT_ATOMS: atom_id res chain seq x y z
N MET A 1 -6.03 -63.22 -42.36
CA MET A 1 -6.71 -61.99 -42.84
C MET A 1 -7.61 -61.34 -41.76
N ILE A 2 -7.25 -61.36 -40.47
CA ILE A 2 -8.11 -60.85 -39.37
C ILE A 2 -7.46 -59.70 -38.56
N PHE A 3 -6.15 -59.44 -38.73
CA PHE A 3 -5.45 -58.38 -37.98
C PHE A 3 -5.54 -56.97 -38.59
N LEU A 4 -6.06 -56.81 -39.82
CA LEU A 4 -6.11 -55.50 -40.50
C LEU A 4 -7.41 -54.70 -40.26
N THR A 5 -8.46 -55.35 -39.77
CA THR A 5 -9.79 -54.72 -39.56
C THR A 5 -9.91 -54.04 -38.20
N TRP A 6 -9.20 -54.54 -37.17
CA TRP A 6 -9.24 -54.00 -35.81
C TRP A 6 -8.57 -52.63 -35.68
N ARG A 7 -7.49 -52.41 -36.44
CA ARG A 7 -6.77 -51.13 -36.45
C ARG A 7 -7.64 -50.01 -37.02
N ARG A 8 -8.39 -50.25 -38.11
CA ARG A 8 -9.26 -49.24 -38.73
C ARG A 8 -10.43 -48.82 -37.83
N GLY A 9 -11.03 -49.77 -37.10
CA GLY A 9 -12.10 -49.46 -36.13
C GLY A 9 -11.63 -48.57 -34.97
N LEU A 10 -10.41 -48.82 -34.46
CA LEU A 10 -9.83 -48.02 -33.38
C LEU A 10 -9.58 -46.56 -33.80
N TRP A 11 -9.07 -46.35 -35.02
CA TRP A 11 -8.84 -44.99 -35.55
C TRP A 11 -10.16 -44.24 -35.82
N SER A 12 -11.21 -44.93 -36.26
CA SER A 12 -12.55 -44.33 -36.44
C SER A 12 -13.17 -43.91 -35.11
N VAL A 13 -13.01 -44.72 -34.05
CA VAL A 13 -13.50 -44.38 -32.70
C VAL A 13 -12.71 -43.20 -32.12
N LEU A 14 -11.38 -43.18 -32.29
CA LEU A 14 -10.54 -42.06 -31.85
C LEU A 14 -10.89 -40.76 -32.59
N ALA A 15 -11.13 -40.83 -33.89
CA ALA A 15 -11.54 -39.67 -34.69
C ALA A 15 -12.90 -39.12 -34.24
N LEU A 16 -13.89 -39.98 -33.98
CA LEU A 16 -15.19 -39.56 -33.44
C LEU A 16 -15.07 -38.96 -32.04
N PHE A 17 -14.18 -39.48 -31.20
CA PHE A 17 -13.90 -38.94 -29.87
C PHE A 17 -13.25 -37.54 -29.95
N LEU A 18 -12.31 -37.35 -30.87
CA LEU A 18 -11.66 -36.04 -31.11
C LEU A 18 -12.64 -35.02 -31.69
N ILE A 19 -13.53 -35.44 -32.59
CA ILE A 19 -14.61 -34.58 -33.12
C ILE A 19 -15.58 -34.22 -31.99
N GLY A 20 -15.95 -35.17 -31.14
CA GLY A 20 -16.80 -34.93 -29.97
C GLY A 20 -16.17 -33.94 -28.97
N LEU A 21 -14.87 -34.08 -28.69
CA LEU A 21 -14.10 -33.13 -27.88
C LEU A 21 -14.03 -31.74 -28.52
N GLY A 22 -13.86 -31.67 -29.84
CA GLY A 22 -13.86 -30.41 -30.58
C GLY A 22 -15.22 -29.69 -30.53
N ILE A 23 -16.32 -30.43 -30.71
CA ILE A 23 -17.68 -29.87 -30.64
C ILE A 23 -18.01 -29.44 -29.20
N TYR A 24 -17.65 -30.23 -28.19
CA TYR A 24 -17.84 -29.87 -26.78
C TYR A 24 -17.00 -28.65 -26.37
N GLY A 25 -15.74 -28.59 -26.79
CA GLY A 25 -14.89 -27.42 -26.59
C GLY A 25 -15.47 -26.17 -27.26
N TYR A 26 -16.01 -26.30 -28.48
CA TYR A 26 -16.63 -25.20 -29.21
C TYR A 26 -17.99 -24.77 -28.63
N SER A 27 -18.78 -25.68 -28.05
CA SER A 27 -20.03 -25.34 -27.36
C SER A 27 -19.75 -24.62 -26.04
N GLN A 28 -18.64 -24.93 -25.37
CA GLN A 28 -18.19 -24.26 -24.15
C GLN A 28 -17.30 -23.04 -24.41
N ARG A 29 -17.19 -22.56 -25.66
CA ARG A 29 -16.30 -21.43 -26.01
C ARG A 29 -16.54 -20.15 -25.21
N GLY A 30 -17.79 -19.90 -24.79
CA GLY A 30 -18.15 -18.77 -23.93
C GLY A 30 -17.62 -18.92 -22.50
N GLU A 31 -17.71 -20.12 -21.92
CA GLU A 31 -17.14 -20.42 -20.61
C GLU A 31 -15.61 -20.48 -20.64
N TRP A 32 -15.01 -20.99 -21.72
CA TRP A 32 -13.57 -20.93 -21.94
C TRP A 32 -13.07 -19.49 -22.12
N ALA A 33 -13.81 -18.62 -22.81
CA ALA A 33 -13.47 -17.20 -22.93
C ALA A 33 -13.58 -16.49 -21.56
N LEU A 34 -14.60 -16.80 -20.75
CA LEU A 34 -14.73 -16.28 -19.39
C LEU A 34 -13.67 -16.85 -18.43
N PHE A 35 -13.30 -18.12 -18.58
CA PHE A 35 -12.23 -18.77 -17.82
C PHE A 35 -10.86 -18.20 -18.21
N LEU A 36 -10.58 -17.97 -19.49
CA LEU A 36 -9.37 -17.29 -19.96
C LEU A 36 -9.37 -15.80 -19.58
N HIS A 37 -10.52 -15.14 -19.52
CA HIS A 37 -10.60 -13.78 -19.02
C HIS A 37 -10.42 -13.69 -17.50
N ARG A 38 -10.90 -14.70 -16.74
CA ARG A 38 -10.85 -14.75 -15.27
C ARG A 38 -9.55 -15.36 -14.72
N TYR A 39 -8.93 -16.28 -15.45
CA TYR A 39 -7.78 -17.09 -15.02
C TYR A 39 -6.75 -17.35 -16.13
N GLY A 40 -7.02 -16.93 -17.36
CA GLY A 40 -6.00 -16.97 -18.41
C GLY A 40 -4.86 -16.08 -17.97
N LEU A 41 -3.64 -16.59 -18.18
CA LEU A 41 -2.37 -15.93 -17.90
C LEU A 41 -2.47 -14.47 -18.29
N GLN A 42 -2.74 -13.64 -17.29
CA GLN A 42 -2.57 -12.21 -17.37
C GLN A 42 -1.09 -12.08 -17.72
N SER A 43 -0.82 -11.74 -18.98
CA SER A 43 0.52 -11.51 -19.47
C SER A 43 1.16 -10.58 -18.47
N SER A 44 2.16 -11.08 -17.75
CA SER A 44 2.94 -10.36 -16.76
C SER A 44 3.87 -9.38 -17.48
N ASP A 45 3.29 -8.55 -18.34
CA ASP A 45 3.92 -7.36 -18.88
C ASP A 45 3.70 -6.20 -17.90
N GLN A 46 3.89 -6.50 -16.61
CA GLN A 46 4.44 -5.53 -15.69
C GLN A 46 5.93 -5.65 -15.94
N SER A 47 6.49 -4.72 -16.71
CA SER A 47 7.90 -4.38 -16.54
C SER A 47 8.15 -4.33 -15.03
N ALA A 48 9.12 -5.12 -14.53
CA ALA A 48 9.35 -5.24 -13.10
C ALA A 48 9.40 -3.84 -12.50
N VAL A 49 8.43 -3.47 -11.65
CA VAL A 49 8.33 -2.11 -11.14
C VAL A 49 9.66 -1.80 -10.44
N VAL A 50 10.42 -0.87 -11.02
CA VAL A 50 11.78 -0.56 -10.55
C VAL A 50 11.68 0.57 -9.53
N PRO A 51 12.34 0.46 -8.37
CA PRO A 51 12.45 1.56 -7.42
C PRO A 51 13.04 2.83 -8.07
N ASP A 52 12.47 3.99 -7.75
CA ASP A 52 12.81 5.28 -8.36
C ASP A 52 13.63 6.15 -7.39
N ILE A 53 14.94 5.99 -7.46
CA ILE A 53 15.91 6.65 -6.57
C ILE A 53 16.05 8.14 -6.89
N GLU A 54 16.06 8.51 -8.18
CA GLU A 54 16.20 9.91 -8.60
C GLU A 54 15.01 10.74 -8.11
N ARG A 55 13.80 10.22 -8.29
CA ARG A 55 12.59 10.86 -7.79
C ARG A 55 12.54 10.91 -6.28
N TRP A 56 12.97 9.84 -5.59
CA TRP A 56 13.08 9.82 -4.13
C TRP A 56 13.97 10.95 -3.61
N ASP A 57 15.11 11.17 -4.24
CA ASP A 57 16.05 12.23 -3.85
C ASP A 57 15.50 13.63 -4.08
N LEU A 58 14.78 13.85 -5.18
CA LEU A 58 14.12 15.11 -5.48
C LEU A 58 12.98 15.39 -4.49
N LEU A 59 12.06 14.44 -4.32
CA LEU A 59 10.88 14.60 -3.48
C LEU A 59 11.24 14.92 -2.02
N ARG A 60 12.28 14.29 -1.46
CA ARG A 60 12.71 14.56 -0.08
C ARG A 60 13.27 15.96 0.10
N LYS A 61 14.02 16.46 -0.89
CA LYS A 61 14.56 17.84 -0.88
C LYS A 61 13.42 18.85 -1.00
N ASP A 62 12.47 18.60 -1.90
CA ASP A 62 11.31 19.45 -2.09
C ASP A 62 10.39 19.46 -0.86
N MET A 63 10.17 18.29 -0.24
CA MET A 63 9.43 18.17 1.01
C MET A 63 10.00 19.05 2.10
N GLU A 64 11.30 18.96 2.36
CA GLU A 64 11.94 19.77 3.39
C GLU A 64 11.91 21.26 3.04
N ARG A 65 12.15 21.61 1.77
CA ARG A 65 12.07 23.00 1.29
C ARG A 65 10.69 23.60 1.55
N TRP A 66 9.62 22.91 1.16
CA TRP A 66 8.25 23.39 1.32
C TRP A 66 7.78 23.39 2.77
N ARG A 67 8.15 22.37 3.56
CA ARG A 67 7.90 22.34 5.01
C ARG A 67 8.52 23.56 5.68
N LEU A 68 9.78 23.88 5.38
CA LEU A 68 10.45 25.07 5.91
C LEU A 68 9.82 26.38 5.45
N HIS A 69 9.33 26.44 4.21
CA HIS A 69 8.59 27.59 3.68
C HIS A 69 7.31 27.83 4.48
N TYR A 70 6.41 26.84 4.55
CA TYR A 70 5.16 26.96 5.29
C TYR A 70 5.38 27.15 6.80
N ALA A 71 6.45 26.60 7.37
CA ALA A 71 6.77 26.84 8.78
C ALA A 71 7.13 28.31 9.04
N ARG A 72 7.81 28.98 8.10
CA ARG A 72 8.07 30.43 8.19
C ARG A 72 6.78 31.23 8.05
N GLU A 73 5.93 30.89 7.09
CA GLU A 73 4.64 31.56 6.89
C GLU A 73 3.74 31.41 8.13
N HIS A 74 3.62 30.19 8.68
CA HIS A 74 2.83 29.94 9.88
C HIS A 74 3.36 30.72 11.09
N ARG A 75 4.69 30.90 11.22
CA ARG A 75 5.28 31.70 12.30
C ARG A 75 5.06 33.20 12.11
N ALA A 76 5.02 33.68 10.86
CA ALA A 76 4.80 35.08 10.53
C ALA A 76 3.32 35.48 10.55
N ALA A 77 2.40 34.50 10.43
CA ALA A 77 0.96 34.72 10.45
C ALA A 77 0.50 35.33 11.79
N THR A 78 -0.18 36.47 11.71
CA THR A 78 -0.66 37.24 12.86
C THR A 78 -2.09 36.89 13.25
N SER A 79 -2.89 36.38 12.32
CA SER A 79 -4.28 35.96 12.56
C SER A 79 -4.42 34.44 12.65
N GLU A 80 -5.42 33.96 13.39
CA GLU A 80 -5.74 32.52 13.44
C GLU A 80 -6.22 31.99 12.09
N ALA A 81 -6.90 32.83 11.30
CA ALA A 81 -7.32 32.48 9.93
C ALA A 81 -6.11 32.23 9.01
N ASP A 82 -5.08 33.05 9.10
CA ASP A 82 -3.85 32.86 8.32
C ASP A 82 -3.08 31.62 8.76
N LYS A 83 -3.00 31.36 10.08
CA LYS A 83 -2.38 30.13 10.59
C LYS A 83 -3.13 28.89 10.09
N ALA A 84 -4.46 28.90 10.18
CA ALA A 84 -5.30 27.81 9.69
C ALA A 84 -5.10 27.57 8.18
N ARG A 85 -5.06 28.66 7.38
CA ARG A 85 -4.77 28.57 5.94
C ARG A 85 -3.42 27.90 5.67
N VAL A 86 -2.36 28.28 6.38
CA VAL A 86 -1.04 27.65 6.20
C VAL A 86 -1.06 26.17 6.62
N LEU A 87 -1.82 25.80 7.65
CA LEU A 87 -1.99 24.39 8.03
C LEU A 87 -2.73 23.58 6.96
N VAL A 88 -3.69 24.17 6.25
CA VAL A 88 -4.36 23.55 5.09
C VAL A 88 -3.37 23.30 3.94
N GLU A 89 -2.51 24.27 3.63
CA GLU A 89 -1.46 24.11 2.60
C GLU A 89 -0.44 23.02 3.00
N ALA A 90 -0.02 23.03 4.27
CA ALA A 90 0.87 22.02 4.83
C ALA A 90 0.24 20.61 4.78
N ARG A 91 -1.06 20.48 5.06
CA ARG A 91 -1.82 19.24 4.92
C ARG A 91 -1.85 18.77 3.46
N SER A 92 -2.19 19.67 2.52
CA SER A 92 -2.25 19.37 1.09
C SER A 92 -0.90 18.87 0.56
N LEU A 93 0.19 19.51 0.99
CA LEU A 93 1.55 19.11 0.66
C LEU A 93 1.86 17.67 1.11
N LEU A 94 1.47 17.28 2.33
CA LEU A 94 1.61 15.90 2.83
C LEU A 94 0.77 14.92 2.02
N GLU A 95 -0.51 15.24 1.78
CA GLU A 95 -1.45 14.38 1.05
C GLU A 95 -1.01 14.13 -0.41
N HIS A 96 -0.32 15.10 -1.02
CA HIS A 96 0.25 14.94 -2.35
C HIS A 96 1.58 14.18 -2.35
N SER A 97 2.49 14.50 -1.43
CA SER A 97 3.90 14.06 -1.54
C SER A 97 4.16 12.70 -0.89
N LEU A 98 3.44 12.35 0.18
CA LEU A 98 3.62 11.07 0.87
C LEU A 98 3.35 9.87 -0.06
N PRO A 99 2.25 9.82 -0.83
CA PRO A 99 2.04 8.74 -1.80
C PRO A 99 3.17 8.63 -2.83
N GLU A 100 3.70 9.75 -3.33
CA GLU A 100 4.79 9.70 -4.31
C GLU A 100 6.10 9.20 -3.69
N LEU A 101 6.41 9.61 -2.45
CA LEU A 101 7.54 9.06 -1.70
C LEU A 101 7.39 7.55 -1.46
N MET A 102 6.19 7.07 -1.15
CA MET A 102 5.91 5.64 -0.99
C MET A 102 6.13 4.89 -2.30
N ARG A 103 5.67 5.44 -3.43
CA ARG A 103 5.75 4.80 -4.75
C ARG A 103 7.18 4.67 -5.27
N CYS A 104 8.09 5.55 -4.87
CA CYS A 104 9.51 5.39 -5.18
C CYS A 104 10.08 4.04 -4.69
N TRP A 105 9.48 3.42 -3.68
CA TRP A 105 9.93 2.15 -3.13
C TRP A 105 9.39 0.91 -3.84
N LEU A 106 8.39 1.04 -4.72
CA LEU A 106 7.76 -0.12 -5.36
C LEU A 106 8.81 -1.04 -6.00
N GLY A 107 8.67 -2.34 -5.76
CA GLY A 107 9.62 -3.36 -6.18
C GLY A 107 10.83 -3.55 -5.27
N THR A 108 11.07 -2.69 -4.27
CA THR A 108 12.16 -2.89 -3.30
C THR A 108 11.95 -4.18 -2.52
N PRO A 109 12.89 -5.14 -2.53
CA PRO A 109 12.70 -6.43 -1.89
C PRO A 109 12.40 -6.34 -0.38
N TRP A 110 11.57 -7.26 0.10
CA TRP A 110 11.24 -7.38 1.51
C TRP A 110 12.18 -8.33 2.24
N ASP A 111 12.43 -8.04 3.52
CA ASP A 111 13.03 -8.96 4.49
C ASP A 111 12.54 -8.61 5.88
N PHE A 112 12.33 -9.60 6.75
CA PHE A 112 11.92 -9.36 8.13
C PHE A 112 12.91 -8.47 8.89
N ASN A 113 14.21 -8.60 8.58
CA ASN A 113 15.29 -7.79 9.16
C ASN A 113 15.76 -6.67 8.22
N GLY A 114 15.00 -6.40 7.15
CA GLY A 114 15.36 -5.42 6.14
C GLY A 114 15.37 -4.00 6.70
N THR A 115 16.49 -3.30 6.56
CA THR A 115 16.67 -1.93 7.09
C THR A 115 17.10 -0.91 6.04
N ALA A 116 16.91 -1.20 4.75
CA ALA A 116 17.28 -0.31 3.63
C ALA A 116 16.82 1.14 3.86
N LYS A 117 17.68 2.09 3.50
CA LYS A 117 17.43 3.54 3.63
C LYS A 117 17.13 4.22 2.29
N THR A 118 17.46 3.55 1.19
CA THR A 118 17.25 4.01 -0.17
C THR A 118 16.37 2.99 -0.89
N PRO A 119 15.41 3.42 -1.73
CA PRO A 119 14.66 2.52 -2.59
C PRO A 119 15.57 1.62 -3.42
N GLY A 120 15.26 0.32 -3.52
CA GLY A 120 16.02 -0.65 -4.31
C GLY A 120 17.39 -1.05 -3.77
N GLU A 121 17.96 -0.32 -2.81
CA GLU A 121 19.27 -0.64 -2.23
C GLU A 121 19.13 -1.56 -1.01
N GLY A 122 19.03 -2.86 -1.29
CA GLY A 122 18.90 -3.89 -0.28
C GLY A 122 17.45 -4.27 -0.03
N LYS A 123 17.13 -4.61 1.21
CA LYS A 123 15.80 -5.09 1.59
C LYS A 123 15.20 -4.27 2.73
N ILE A 124 13.87 -4.18 2.79
CA ILE A 124 13.16 -3.37 3.79
C ILE A 124 12.02 -4.13 4.45
N ALA A 125 11.92 -4.06 5.78
CA ALA A 125 10.79 -4.59 6.54
C ALA A 125 9.64 -3.57 6.58
N CYS A 126 8.42 -4.00 6.93
CA CYS A 126 7.23 -3.14 6.93
C CYS A 126 7.33 -1.92 7.85
N GLY A 127 7.81 -2.11 9.10
CA GLY A 127 8.04 -1.00 10.03
C GLY A 127 9.15 -0.05 9.57
N TYR A 128 10.22 -0.59 8.97
CA TYR A 128 11.28 0.22 8.39
C TYR A 128 10.81 0.99 7.16
N PHE A 129 9.94 0.42 6.32
CA PHE A 129 9.34 1.11 5.19
C PHE A 129 8.54 2.33 5.65
N VAL A 130 7.59 2.13 6.58
CA VAL A 130 6.79 3.23 7.13
C VAL A 130 7.68 4.32 7.72
N THR A 131 8.62 3.96 8.59
CA THR A 131 9.46 4.95 9.27
C THR A 131 10.46 5.66 8.35
N THR A 132 10.95 4.98 7.30
CA THR A 132 11.85 5.60 6.31
C THR A 132 11.09 6.62 5.46
N VAL A 133 9.86 6.31 5.03
CA VAL A 133 9.00 7.26 4.31
C VAL A 133 8.65 8.46 5.19
N MET A 134 8.31 8.24 6.46
CA MET A 134 8.00 9.33 7.39
C MET A 134 9.22 10.23 7.62
N GLU A 135 10.41 9.66 7.86
CA GLU A 135 11.65 10.43 8.01
C GLU A 135 11.97 11.24 6.74
N ALA A 136 11.81 10.63 5.56
CA ALA A 136 11.97 11.27 4.26
C ALA A 136 11.00 12.43 4.00
N ALA A 137 9.77 12.35 4.51
CA ALA A 137 8.79 13.43 4.47
C ALA A 137 9.05 14.53 5.52
N GLY A 138 10.14 14.47 6.28
CA GLY A 138 10.54 15.49 7.25
C GLY A 138 10.01 15.26 8.68
N PHE A 139 9.42 14.10 8.97
CA PHE A 139 9.04 13.75 10.35
C PHE A 139 10.27 13.43 11.19
N ARG A 140 10.42 14.11 12.33
CA ARG A 140 11.52 13.85 13.26
C ARG A 140 11.20 12.65 14.15
N VAL A 141 11.50 11.46 13.66
CA VAL A 141 11.30 10.18 14.35
C VAL A 141 12.64 9.51 14.67
N LYS A 142 12.68 8.64 15.68
CA LYS A 142 13.80 7.71 15.86
C LYS A 142 13.57 6.46 15.00
N ARG A 143 13.96 6.52 13.72
CA ARG A 143 13.64 5.52 12.69
C ARG A 143 13.69 4.06 13.19
N ALA A 144 14.84 3.62 13.71
CA ALA A 144 15.02 2.23 14.14
C ALA A 144 14.15 1.85 15.35
N GLN A 145 14.05 2.73 16.36
CA GLN A 145 13.23 2.47 17.55
C GLN A 145 11.76 2.40 17.20
N LEU A 146 11.29 3.30 16.33
CA LEU A 146 9.90 3.33 15.88
C LEU A 146 9.58 2.13 14.98
N ALA A 147 10.47 1.75 14.06
CA ALA A 147 10.27 0.64 13.13
C ALA A 147 10.06 -0.72 13.83
N GLN A 148 10.64 -0.87 15.02
CA GLN A 148 10.60 -2.10 15.81
C GLN A 148 9.43 -2.16 16.80
N GLN A 149 8.60 -1.11 16.85
CA GLN A 149 7.41 -1.11 17.70
C GLN A 149 6.31 -2.03 17.14
N ALA A 150 5.44 -2.49 18.04
CA ALA A 150 4.15 -3.05 17.63
C ALA A 150 3.38 -2.05 16.75
N SER A 151 2.61 -2.56 15.78
CA SER A 151 1.98 -1.74 14.75
C SER A 151 1.16 -0.58 15.35
N GLN A 152 0.32 -0.83 16.36
CA GLN A 152 -0.43 0.23 17.06
C GLN A 152 0.46 1.28 17.75
N ASN A 153 1.59 0.87 18.34
CA ASN A 153 2.52 1.81 18.97
C ASN A 153 3.18 2.76 17.95
N ILE A 154 3.34 2.31 16.70
CA ILE A 154 3.75 3.20 15.60
C ILE A 154 2.71 4.29 15.41
N LEU A 155 1.43 3.94 15.28
CA LEU A 155 0.34 4.93 15.11
C LEU A 155 0.27 5.90 16.30
N LEU A 156 0.40 5.38 17.53
CA LEU A 156 0.36 6.18 18.76
C LEU A 156 1.54 7.13 18.95
N SER A 157 2.57 7.04 18.10
CA SER A 157 3.65 8.04 18.07
C SER A 157 3.22 9.31 17.34
N PHE A 158 2.21 9.24 16.47
CA PHE A 158 1.73 10.35 15.65
C PHE A 158 0.36 10.87 16.09
N LEU A 159 -0.49 10.00 16.63
CA LEU A 159 -1.89 10.29 16.93
C LEU A 159 -2.25 9.88 18.37
N PRO A 160 -3.18 10.60 19.02
CA PRO A 160 -3.73 10.17 20.29
C PRO A 160 -4.62 8.92 20.10
N GLN A 161 -4.87 8.19 21.19
CA GLN A 161 -5.59 6.90 21.15
C GLN A 161 -7.03 7.03 20.64
N ASP A 162 -7.70 8.14 20.95
CA ASP A 162 -9.08 8.45 20.53
C ASP A 162 -9.19 8.81 19.04
N ALA A 163 -8.09 9.20 18.39
CA ALA A 163 -8.02 9.38 16.95
C ALA A 163 -7.80 8.06 16.18
N LEU A 164 -7.62 6.94 16.88
CA LEU A 164 -7.43 5.63 16.26
C LEU A 164 -8.74 4.86 16.15
N ARG A 165 -9.03 4.32 14.96
CA ARG A 165 -10.15 3.39 14.73
C ARG A 165 -9.66 1.95 14.82
N LEU A 166 -10.01 1.27 15.90
CA LEU A 166 -9.71 -0.14 16.10
C LEU A 166 -10.88 -1.04 15.63
N ARG A 167 -10.55 -2.12 14.92
CA ARG A 167 -11.44 -3.19 14.51
C ARG A 167 -10.76 -4.54 14.78
N VAL A 168 -11.44 -5.42 15.51
CA VAL A 168 -10.99 -6.77 15.82
C VAL A 168 -12.10 -7.74 15.44
N GLY A 169 -11.79 -8.80 14.68
CA GLY A 169 -12.81 -9.79 14.25
C GLY A 169 -13.82 -9.29 13.23
N VAL A 170 -13.64 -8.06 12.71
CA VAL A 170 -14.58 -7.48 11.73
C VAL A 170 -14.28 -8.04 10.34
N PRO A 171 -15.31 -8.53 9.61
CA PRO A 171 -15.14 -9.00 8.24
C PRO A 171 -14.52 -7.94 7.33
N TYR A 172 -13.64 -8.36 6.43
CA TYR A 172 -12.92 -7.43 5.54
C TYR A 172 -13.86 -6.55 4.70
N LYS A 173 -14.99 -7.11 4.22
CA LYS A 173 -16.00 -6.34 3.48
C LYS A 173 -16.52 -5.13 4.28
N THR A 174 -16.82 -5.33 5.56
CA THR A 174 -17.30 -4.25 6.44
C THR A 174 -16.19 -3.22 6.66
N PHE A 175 -14.99 -3.70 6.99
CA PHE A 175 -13.82 -2.84 7.18
C PHE A 175 -13.50 -1.99 5.92
N ARG A 176 -13.60 -2.60 4.74
CA ARG A 176 -13.37 -1.94 3.46
C ARG A 176 -14.39 -0.82 3.23
N ILE A 177 -15.68 -1.09 3.39
CA ILE A 177 -16.75 -0.08 3.21
C ILE A 177 -16.58 1.08 4.21
N GLU A 178 -16.24 0.79 5.46
CA GLU A 178 -15.95 1.84 6.46
C GLU A 178 -14.74 2.70 6.07
N THR A 179 -13.71 2.08 5.51
CA THR A 179 -12.47 2.76 5.09
C THR A 179 -12.68 3.59 3.84
N GLU A 180 -13.41 3.08 2.84
CA GLU A 180 -13.82 3.80 1.63
C GLU A 180 -14.66 5.04 1.99
N ARG A 181 -15.47 4.99 3.04
CA ARG A 181 -16.27 6.14 3.52
C ARG A 181 -15.54 7.07 4.48
N SER A 182 -14.28 6.78 4.79
CA SER A 182 -13.48 7.62 5.69
C SER A 182 -13.06 8.91 4.99
N GLU A 183 -12.67 9.92 5.77
CA GLU A 183 -12.16 11.18 5.24
C GLU A 183 -10.95 10.93 4.33
N THR A 184 -10.87 11.65 3.21
CA THR A 184 -9.68 11.68 2.35
C THR A 184 -8.43 12.02 3.18
N GLY A 185 -7.33 11.31 2.93
CA GLY A 185 -6.07 11.59 3.60
C GLY A 185 -5.10 10.42 3.58
N ILE A 186 -4.01 10.61 4.32
CA ILE A 186 -2.96 9.59 4.47
C ILE A 186 -3.11 8.91 5.82
N TYR A 187 -3.28 7.61 5.78
CA TYR A 187 -3.47 6.79 6.97
C TYR A 187 -2.27 5.88 7.18
N ILE A 188 -1.95 5.59 8.43
CA ILE A 188 -1.21 4.37 8.78
C ILE A 188 -2.24 3.32 9.18
N VAL A 189 -2.04 2.10 8.70
CA VAL A 189 -2.78 0.92 9.15
C VAL A 189 -1.84 -0.04 9.87
N GLY A 190 -2.19 -0.38 11.10
CA GLY A 190 -1.56 -1.43 11.89
C GLY A 190 -2.38 -2.70 11.88
N LEU A 191 -1.71 -3.83 11.66
CA LEU A 191 -2.26 -5.18 11.55
C LEU A 191 -1.69 -6.09 12.66
N ASP A 192 -2.10 -7.35 12.70
CA ASP A 192 -1.63 -8.33 13.70
C ASP A 192 -0.10 -8.42 13.75
N THR A 193 0.54 -8.49 12.58
CA THR A 193 2.00 -8.67 12.43
C THR A 193 2.59 -7.74 11.38
N HIS A 194 1.84 -6.72 10.96
CA HIS A 194 2.17 -5.91 9.80
C HIS A 194 1.80 -4.44 9.97
N VAL A 195 2.39 -3.57 9.17
CA VAL A 195 2.06 -2.14 9.12
C VAL A 195 2.26 -1.62 7.70
N GLY A 196 1.49 -0.62 7.30
CA GLY A 196 1.62 0.05 6.01
C GLY A 196 0.81 1.33 5.96
N PHE A 197 0.68 1.89 4.76
CA PHE A 197 -0.10 3.10 4.52
C PHE A 197 -1.39 2.79 3.79
N LEU A 198 -2.46 3.52 4.11
CA LEU A 198 -3.64 3.60 3.24
C LEU A 198 -3.73 5.02 2.71
N VAL A 199 -3.83 5.16 1.39
CA VAL A 199 -4.10 6.44 0.74
C VAL A 199 -5.59 6.46 0.41
N VAL A 200 -6.39 7.16 1.22
CA VAL A 200 -7.85 7.22 1.05
C VAL A 200 -8.19 8.45 0.21
N LYS A 201 -8.88 8.24 -0.91
CA LYS A 201 -9.30 9.30 -1.83
C LYS A 201 -10.50 8.84 -2.67
N ASP A 202 -11.46 9.73 -2.90
CA ASP A 202 -12.59 9.52 -3.82
C ASP A 202 -13.37 8.22 -3.56
N GLN A 203 -13.70 7.95 -2.28
CA GLN A 203 -14.40 6.75 -1.83
C GLN A 203 -13.68 5.42 -2.15
N SER A 204 -12.37 5.47 -2.32
CA SER A 204 -11.50 4.32 -2.51
C SER A 204 -10.23 4.48 -1.67
N TYR A 205 -9.42 3.43 -1.61
CA TYR A 205 -8.08 3.52 -1.06
C TYR A 205 -7.09 2.58 -1.75
N THR A 206 -5.81 2.94 -1.71
CA THR A 206 -4.72 2.02 -2.04
C THR A 206 -3.93 1.66 -0.80
N PHE A 207 -3.46 0.41 -0.72
CA PHE A 207 -2.64 -0.10 0.37
C PHE A 207 -1.20 -0.19 -0.09
N ILE A 208 -0.32 0.66 0.46
CA ILE A 208 1.09 0.68 0.10
C ILE A 208 1.91 0.17 1.28
N HIS A 209 2.62 -0.93 1.08
CA HIS A 209 3.35 -1.60 2.14
C HIS A 209 4.52 -2.42 1.61
N SER A 210 5.51 -2.68 2.47
CA SER A 210 6.55 -3.68 2.17
C SER A 210 6.03 -5.06 2.50
N SER A 211 5.70 -5.88 1.50
CA SER A 211 4.94 -7.12 1.69
C SER A 211 5.83 -8.30 2.11
N GLY A 212 5.54 -8.86 3.29
CA GLY A 212 6.06 -10.16 3.75
C GLY A 212 5.28 -11.35 3.18
N SER A 213 4.72 -11.19 1.98
CA SER A 213 4.01 -12.20 1.21
C SER A 213 4.34 -11.95 -0.26
N ARG A 214 4.10 -12.93 -1.15
CA ARG A 214 4.35 -12.77 -2.60
C ARG A 214 3.76 -11.43 -3.08
N PRO A 215 4.51 -10.58 -3.81
CA PRO A 215 5.81 -10.83 -4.46
C PRO A 215 7.07 -10.65 -3.59
N TRP A 216 6.97 -10.44 -2.29
CA TRP A 216 8.09 -10.22 -1.36
C TRP A 216 8.85 -8.92 -1.64
N CYS A 217 8.12 -7.85 -1.90
CA CYS A 217 8.66 -6.50 -2.12
C CYS A 217 7.64 -5.44 -1.70
N VAL A 218 8.01 -4.17 -1.82
CA VAL A 218 7.07 -3.06 -1.66
C VAL A 218 6.08 -3.06 -2.83
N VAL A 219 4.80 -3.05 -2.49
CA VAL A 219 3.68 -3.10 -3.43
C VAL A 219 2.64 -2.04 -3.09
N GLU A 220 1.86 -1.66 -4.10
CA GLU A 220 0.64 -0.87 -3.99
C GLU A 220 -0.53 -1.75 -4.44
N GLU A 221 -1.41 -2.12 -3.51
CA GLU A 221 -2.55 -3.00 -3.75
C GLU A 221 -3.84 -2.19 -3.77
N ALA A 222 -4.72 -2.45 -4.74
CA ALA A 222 -6.08 -1.93 -4.73
C ALA A 222 -6.91 -2.57 -3.60
N THR A 223 -8.05 -1.96 -3.22
CA THR A 223 -8.92 -2.49 -2.15
C THR A 223 -9.38 -3.94 -2.38
N ALA A 224 -9.51 -4.37 -3.65
CA ALA A 224 -9.88 -5.74 -4.00
C ALA A 224 -8.73 -6.76 -3.87
N GLU A 225 -7.48 -6.28 -3.89
CA GLU A 225 -6.25 -7.09 -3.96
C GLU A 225 -5.46 -7.08 -2.66
N ALA A 226 -5.88 -6.27 -1.67
CA ALA A 226 -5.19 -6.10 -0.39
C ALA A 226 -5.33 -7.33 0.53
N HIS A 227 -4.80 -8.47 0.13
CA HIS A 227 -4.99 -9.76 0.81
C HIS A 227 -4.30 -9.82 2.18
N VAL A 228 -3.20 -9.09 2.39
CA VAL A 228 -2.57 -8.98 3.71
C VAL A 228 -3.49 -8.22 4.67
N LEU A 229 -4.14 -7.16 4.19
CA LEU A 229 -5.12 -6.40 4.94
C LEU A 229 -6.39 -7.23 5.22
N GLU A 230 -6.85 -8.02 4.25
CA GLU A 230 -8.00 -8.92 4.37
C GLU A 230 -7.82 -10.03 5.40
N ARG A 231 -6.63 -10.65 5.46
CA ARG A 231 -6.36 -11.78 6.38
C ARG A 231 -6.18 -11.36 7.84
N SER A 232 -5.89 -10.09 8.10
CA SER A 232 -5.66 -9.58 9.46
C SER A 232 -6.94 -9.64 10.29
N ASN A 233 -6.87 -10.21 11.49
CA ASN A 233 -7.97 -10.16 12.46
C ASN A 233 -7.99 -8.82 13.21
N TYR A 234 -6.82 -8.22 13.38
CA TYR A 234 -6.62 -6.93 14.03
C TYR A 234 -6.37 -5.82 12.99
N ARG A 235 -7.12 -4.72 13.04
CA ARG A 235 -6.90 -3.56 12.16
C ARG A 235 -7.08 -2.27 12.95
N VAL A 236 -6.01 -1.48 13.07
CA VAL A 236 -6.03 -0.14 13.68
C VAL A 236 -5.63 0.91 12.66
N LEU A 237 -6.47 1.92 12.47
CA LEU A 237 -6.26 2.97 11.49
C LEU A 237 -6.13 4.31 12.18
N GLY A 238 -5.26 5.17 11.66
CA GLY A 238 -5.18 6.57 12.08
C GLY A 238 -4.97 7.45 10.86
N ASN A 239 -5.85 8.42 10.65
CA ASN A 239 -5.68 9.45 9.62
C ASN A 239 -4.63 10.46 10.12
N LEU A 240 -3.45 10.44 9.51
CA LEU A 240 -2.39 11.38 9.84
C LEU A 240 -2.83 12.79 9.47
N THR A 241 -3.20 13.01 8.20
CA THR A 241 -3.36 14.35 7.64
C THR A 241 -4.62 15.07 8.11
N ALA A 242 -5.61 14.35 8.65
CA ALA A 242 -6.76 14.98 9.33
C ALA A 242 -6.42 15.56 10.72
N SER A 243 -5.30 15.16 11.33
CA SER A 243 -4.91 15.69 12.65
C SER A 243 -4.15 17.00 12.52
N GLU A 244 -4.83 18.13 12.76
CA GLU A 244 -4.20 19.46 12.75
C GLU A 244 -3.02 19.54 13.72
N VAL A 245 -3.15 18.93 14.91
CA VAL A 245 -2.08 18.87 15.92
C VAL A 245 -0.84 18.16 15.36
N MET A 246 -1.04 17.03 14.67
CA MET A 246 0.06 16.30 14.03
C MET A 246 0.68 17.13 12.90
N VAL A 247 -0.13 17.71 12.00
CA VAL A 247 0.36 18.53 10.88
C VAL A 247 1.16 19.72 11.38
N LYS A 248 0.67 20.43 12.40
CA LYS A 248 1.37 21.55 13.03
C LYS A 248 2.70 21.12 13.64
N LYS A 249 2.72 19.99 14.34
CA LYS A 249 3.93 19.43 14.95
C LYS A 249 4.98 19.07 13.89
N TRP A 250 4.57 18.42 12.80
CA TRP A 250 5.41 18.13 11.64
C TRP A 250 5.95 19.43 11.00
N LEU A 251 5.07 20.40 10.78
CA LEU A 251 5.40 21.68 10.16
C LEU A 251 6.53 22.39 10.92
N HIS A 252 6.43 22.46 12.25
CA HIS A 252 7.46 23.09 13.09
C HIS A 252 8.69 22.20 13.34
N GLY A 253 8.73 20.98 12.80
CA GLY A 253 9.84 20.06 12.94
C GLY A 253 10.02 19.61 14.39
N GLU A 254 8.93 19.42 15.12
CA GLU A 254 9.00 18.87 16.47
C GLU A 254 9.21 17.36 16.46
N ALA A 255 9.82 16.82 17.51
CA ALA A 255 10.12 15.39 17.61
C ALA A 255 8.87 14.56 17.94
N PHE A 256 8.69 13.45 17.22
CA PHE A 256 7.67 12.44 17.49
C PHE A 256 8.26 11.35 18.39
N ALA A 257 7.77 11.28 19.62
CA ALA A 257 8.28 10.33 20.61
C ALA A 257 7.78 8.93 20.30
N THR A 258 8.70 7.97 20.24
CA THR A 258 8.36 6.55 20.26
C THR A 258 7.92 6.17 21.67
N ARG A 259 6.82 5.42 21.79
CA ARG A 259 6.41 4.86 23.10
C ARG A 259 7.51 3.95 23.64
N LYS A 260 7.73 4.02 24.96
CA LYS A 260 8.65 3.13 25.68
C LYS A 260 7.99 1.79 25.94
#